data_AF-A0AAP5LL48-F1
#
_entry.id   AF-A0AAP5LL48-F1
#
_cell.length_a   1.000
_cell.length_b   1.000
_cell.length_c   1.000
_cell.angle_alpha   90.00
_cell.angle_beta   90.00
_cell.angle_gamma   90.00
#
_symmetry.space_group_name_H-M   'P 1'
#
loop_
_entity.id
_entity.type
_entity.pdbx_description
1 polymer ?
#
loop_
_entity_poly.entity_id
_entity_poly.type
_entity_poly.pdbx_seq_one_letter_code
_entity_poly.pdbx_strand_id
1 'polypeptide(L)'
;MKTKNRILFKTALLSISLVLTSASAVSAIIPMMLNQLSGVSSSLIESVVTIPSFTMMLFVLLSGPISSRLGKKNTVMLGLLLVLAGGILPMFTTNITWILALRLVLGAGLGMFNSLAVSLISDFFEGDERAQLVGFQSAVQGLGTSFATFVAGQLALIDWQFAFLCYAITLPIALLFFIVVPEPERDNNLLLPSTETDSRRGGVSLPVLGLSAVLFMFMTFIMIVYTKTGIMISEKNMSNAGFLGTALTLFSLSSMVAGFLFGKIYTWFRNFAPFVSSLLTAAGFVLLWLSQSVTMVTIAMLIIGFSFALFIPYIFTTLTKIVPKGSETISISIAMVGSNLGAFASPYVIKVVGTLFGDASASFSFLVSSILFTVAAFICLGIAIKGKTGRDQAAILEG
;
A
#
# COMPACT_ATOMS: atom_id res chain seq x y z
N MET A 1 -24.06 23.23 -9.31
CA MET A 1 -24.53 21.87 -9.67
C MET A 1 -25.71 21.47 -8.78
N LYS A 2 -26.81 20.93 -9.34
CA LYS A 2 -27.90 20.33 -8.53
C LYS A 2 -27.33 19.27 -7.59
N THR A 3 -27.83 19.18 -6.34
CA THR A 3 -27.27 18.35 -5.26
C THR A 3 -27.04 16.88 -5.66
N LYS A 4 -27.95 16.30 -6.46
CA LYS A 4 -27.84 14.92 -6.99
C LYS A 4 -26.65 14.74 -7.93
N ASN A 5 -26.35 15.73 -8.79
CA ASN A 5 -25.20 15.67 -9.70
C ASN A 5 -23.88 15.83 -8.94
N ARG A 6 -23.87 16.58 -7.82
CA ARG A 6 -22.68 16.77 -6.99
C ARG A 6 -22.30 15.51 -6.22
N ILE A 7 -23.27 14.77 -5.68
CA ILE A 7 -23.02 13.48 -5.00
C ILE A 7 -22.51 12.45 -6.01
N LEU A 8 -23.18 12.30 -7.16
CA LEU A 8 -22.76 11.38 -8.21
C LEU A 8 -21.32 11.67 -8.68
N PHE A 9 -20.98 12.94 -8.85
CA PHE A 9 -19.65 13.37 -9.22
C PHE A 9 -18.58 12.99 -8.17
N LYS A 10 -18.82 13.27 -6.89
CA LYS A 10 -17.93 12.86 -5.80
C LYS A 10 -17.74 11.34 -5.76
N THR A 11 -18.83 10.58 -5.90
CA THR A 11 -18.77 9.11 -5.92
C THR A 11 -17.96 8.59 -7.10
N ALA A 12 -18.16 9.15 -8.30
CA ALA A 12 -17.39 8.76 -9.48
C ALA A 12 -15.90 9.11 -9.35
N LEU A 13 -15.58 10.23 -8.72
CA LEU A 13 -14.20 10.63 -8.47
C LEU A 13 -13.52 9.74 -7.41
N LEU A 14 -14.25 9.36 -6.36
CA LEU A 14 -13.73 8.48 -5.31
C LEU A 14 -13.66 7.01 -5.74
N SER A 15 -14.49 6.56 -6.69
CA SER A 15 -14.60 5.14 -7.07
C SER A 15 -13.29 4.55 -7.60
N ILE A 16 -12.46 5.33 -8.30
CA ILE A 16 -11.13 4.87 -8.76
C ILE A 16 -10.23 4.45 -7.60
N SER A 17 -10.49 4.96 -6.39
CA SER A 17 -9.74 4.62 -5.19
C SER A 17 -10.04 3.21 -4.67
N LEU A 18 -11.15 2.59 -5.06
CA LEU A 18 -11.47 1.20 -4.68
C LEU A 18 -10.43 0.19 -5.20
N VAL A 19 -9.70 0.51 -6.26
CA VAL A 19 -8.73 -0.41 -6.86
C VAL A 19 -7.28 0.00 -6.62
N LEU A 20 -7.01 1.20 -6.08
CA LEU A 20 -5.64 1.74 -5.96
C LEU A 20 -4.67 0.89 -5.15
N THR A 21 -5.18 0.16 -4.16
CA THR A 21 -4.41 -0.63 -3.20
C THR A 21 -4.72 -2.13 -3.29
N SER A 22 -5.47 -2.56 -4.31
CA SER A 22 -5.95 -3.94 -4.43
C SER A 22 -4.91 -4.91 -4.99
N ALA A 23 -3.68 -4.47 -5.31
CA ALA A 23 -2.63 -5.35 -5.84
C ALA A 23 -2.43 -6.60 -4.97
N SER A 24 -2.47 -6.48 -3.64
CA SER A 24 -2.26 -7.59 -2.73
C SER A 24 -3.48 -8.51 -2.53
N ALA A 25 -4.61 -8.23 -3.19
CA ALA A 25 -5.85 -9.00 -3.03
C ALA A 25 -5.72 -10.48 -3.40
N VAL A 26 -4.83 -10.80 -4.35
CA VAL A 26 -4.58 -12.17 -4.82
C VAL A 26 -3.57 -12.93 -3.93
N SER A 27 -3.30 -12.47 -2.72
CA SER A 27 -2.42 -13.19 -1.78
C SER A 27 -3.01 -14.51 -1.29
N ALA A 28 -4.33 -14.60 -1.18
CA ALA A 28 -5.02 -15.81 -0.71
C ALA A 28 -4.80 -17.04 -1.62
N ILE A 29 -4.43 -16.85 -2.89
CA ILE A 29 -4.19 -17.94 -3.85
C ILE A 29 -2.78 -18.53 -3.84
N ILE A 30 -1.83 -17.91 -3.14
CA ILE A 30 -0.42 -18.35 -3.13
C ILE A 30 -0.28 -19.86 -2.79
N PRO A 31 -0.95 -20.40 -1.75
CA PRO A 31 -0.82 -21.82 -1.41
C PRO A 31 -1.30 -22.76 -2.52
N MET A 32 -2.38 -22.38 -3.22
CA MET A 32 -2.94 -23.15 -4.33
C MET A 32 -2.00 -23.15 -5.54
N MET A 33 -1.42 -21.98 -5.84
CA MET A 33 -0.41 -21.85 -6.90
C MET A 33 0.84 -22.67 -6.58
N LEU A 34 1.31 -22.69 -5.33
CA LEU A 34 2.46 -23.51 -4.91
C LEU A 34 2.21 -25.01 -5.09
N ASN A 35 0.98 -25.46 -4.86
CA ASN A 35 0.61 -26.85 -5.04
C ASN A 35 0.54 -27.23 -6.54
N GLN A 36 -0.14 -26.41 -7.35
CA GLN A 36 -0.35 -26.71 -8.78
C GLN A 36 0.87 -26.42 -9.67
N LEU A 37 1.73 -25.47 -9.29
CA LEU A 37 2.92 -25.06 -10.04
C LEU A 37 4.21 -25.54 -9.36
N SER A 38 4.25 -26.82 -8.98
CA SER A 38 5.32 -27.43 -8.16
C SER A 38 6.75 -27.32 -8.74
N GLY A 39 6.90 -27.06 -10.04
CA GLY A 39 8.20 -26.81 -10.68
C GLY A 39 8.71 -25.36 -10.60
N VAL A 40 7.93 -24.45 -10.02
CA VAL A 40 8.25 -23.02 -9.94
C VAL A 40 8.72 -22.66 -8.52
N SER A 41 9.79 -21.85 -8.42
CA SER A 41 10.28 -21.43 -7.10
C SER A 41 9.22 -20.64 -6.31
N SER A 42 9.13 -20.88 -5.01
CA SER A 42 8.16 -20.19 -4.13
C SER A 42 8.27 -18.66 -4.18
N SER A 43 9.49 -18.12 -4.25
CA SER A 43 9.73 -16.68 -4.40
C SER A 43 9.09 -16.08 -5.67
N LEU A 44 9.05 -16.81 -6.78
CA LEU A 44 8.41 -16.35 -8.01
C LEU A 44 6.88 -16.34 -7.88
N ILE A 45 6.30 -17.34 -7.22
CA ILE A 45 4.86 -17.40 -6.95
C ILE A 45 4.45 -16.30 -5.98
N GLU A 46 5.20 -16.12 -4.88
CA GLU A 46 4.99 -15.02 -3.93
C GLU A 46 5.12 -13.64 -4.61
N SER A 47 5.98 -13.52 -5.62
CA SER A 47 6.15 -12.28 -6.39
C SER A 47 4.91 -11.90 -7.21
N VAL A 48 3.93 -12.78 -7.43
CA VAL A 48 2.65 -12.42 -8.06
C VAL A 48 1.94 -11.29 -7.28
N VAL A 49 2.12 -11.27 -5.96
CA VAL A 49 1.58 -10.24 -5.07
C VAL A 49 2.43 -8.96 -5.09
N THR A 50 3.76 -9.08 -5.13
CA THR A 50 4.67 -7.95 -4.88
C THR A 50 5.22 -7.28 -6.15
N ILE A 51 5.25 -7.99 -7.28
CA ILE A 51 5.75 -7.47 -8.56
C ILE A 51 5.00 -6.23 -9.08
N PRO A 52 3.68 -6.05 -8.86
CA PRO A 52 3.01 -4.80 -9.24
C PRO A 52 3.60 -3.57 -8.56
N SER A 53 4.13 -3.68 -7.34
CA SER A 53 4.74 -2.56 -6.62
C SER A 53 5.96 -1.99 -7.38
N PHE A 54 6.71 -2.84 -8.09
CA PHE A 54 7.85 -2.40 -8.90
C PHE A 54 7.41 -1.49 -10.05
N THR A 55 6.43 -1.88 -10.85
CA THR A 55 5.94 -1.02 -11.94
C THR A 55 5.12 0.14 -11.42
N MET A 56 4.37 -0.03 -10.34
CA MET A 56 3.66 1.07 -9.68
C MET A 56 4.63 2.19 -9.29
N MET A 57 5.78 1.86 -8.69
CA MET A 57 6.84 2.82 -8.38
C MET A 57 7.27 3.64 -9.60
N LEU A 58 7.52 2.98 -10.73
CA LEU A 58 7.96 3.64 -11.96
C LEU A 58 6.85 4.53 -12.55
N PHE A 59 5.62 4.01 -12.64
CA PHE A 59 4.52 4.70 -13.28
C PHE A 59 3.92 5.83 -12.42
N VAL A 60 4.07 5.79 -11.09
CA VAL A 60 3.76 6.95 -10.22
C VAL A 60 4.62 8.14 -10.61
N LEU A 61 5.92 7.94 -10.88
CA LEU A 61 6.82 9.02 -11.30
C LEU A 61 6.52 9.49 -12.74
N LEU A 62 6.13 8.57 -13.62
CA LEU A 62 5.79 8.88 -15.02
C LEU A 62 4.38 9.46 -15.20
N SER A 63 3.51 9.34 -14.19
CA SER A 63 2.11 9.79 -14.25
C SER A 63 1.97 11.27 -14.60
N GLY A 64 2.84 12.14 -14.07
CA GLY A 64 2.83 13.58 -14.34
C GLY A 64 3.05 13.90 -15.82
N PRO A 65 4.21 13.55 -16.40
CA PRO A 65 4.48 13.74 -17.83
C PRO A 65 3.47 13.08 -18.77
N ILE A 66 2.93 11.92 -18.40
CA ILE A 66 1.88 11.27 -19.20
C ILE A 66 0.59 12.10 -19.15
N SER A 67 0.20 12.56 -17.96
CA SER A 67 -1.01 13.36 -17.77
C SER A 67 -0.95 14.74 -18.42
N SER A 68 0.22 15.37 -18.50
CA SER A 68 0.37 16.64 -19.21
C SER A 68 0.15 16.51 -20.71
N ARG A 69 0.51 15.36 -21.30
CA ARG A 69 0.30 15.07 -22.73
C ARG A 69 -1.12 14.60 -23.03
N LEU A 70 -1.60 13.59 -22.29
CA LEU A 70 -2.87 12.92 -22.57
C LEU A 70 -4.09 13.60 -21.92
N GLY A 71 -3.88 14.41 -20.89
CA GLY A 71 -4.95 14.84 -19.97
C GLY A 71 -5.07 13.91 -18.78
N LYS A 72 -5.58 14.44 -17.65
CA LYS A 72 -5.75 13.69 -16.41
C LYS A 72 -6.83 12.61 -16.57
N LYS A 73 -7.98 12.91 -17.17
CA LYS A 73 -9.07 11.92 -17.35
C LYS A 73 -8.59 10.75 -18.20
N ASN A 74 -7.93 11.04 -19.32
CA ASN A 74 -7.43 10.01 -20.23
C ASN A 74 -6.33 9.15 -19.59
N THR A 75 -5.46 9.75 -18.77
CA THR A 75 -4.42 9.00 -18.04
C THR A 75 -5.04 8.06 -17.00
N VAL A 76 -6.08 8.52 -16.28
CA VAL A 76 -6.83 7.65 -15.37
C VAL A 76 -7.52 6.51 -16.14
N MET A 77 -8.17 6.80 -17.27
CA MET A 77 -8.82 5.78 -18.09
C MET A 77 -7.83 4.75 -18.64
N LEU A 78 -6.67 5.18 -19.13
CA LEU A 78 -5.60 4.28 -19.57
C LEU A 78 -5.16 3.37 -18.42
N GLY A 79 -4.94 3.94 -17.23
CA GLY A 79 -4.58 3.18 -16.04
C GLY A 79 -5.63 2.16 -15.63
N LEU A 80 -6.93 2.52 -15.65
CA LEU A 80 -8.03 1.60 -15.36
C LEU A 80 -8.12 0.46 -16.38
N LEU A 81 -7.87 0.73 -17.67
CA LEU A 81 -7.82 -0.32 -18.70
C LEU A 81 -6.65 -1.28 -18.47
N LEU A 82 -5.48 -0.77 -18.08
CA LEU A 82 -4.33 -1.61 -17.73
C LEU A 82 -4.59 -2.45 -16.47
N VAL A 83 -5.27 -1.88 -15.45
CA VAL A 83 -5.69 -2.65 -14.26
C VAL A 83 -6.68 -3.75 -14.64
N LEU A 84 -7.64 -3.47 -15.53
CA LEU A 84 -8.61 -4.46 -15.99
C LEU A 84 -7.90 -5.61 -16.74
N ALA A 85 -7.01 -5.28 -17.68
CA ALA A 85 -6.25 -6.26 -18.45
C ALA A 85 -5.28 -7.06 -17.57
N GLY A 86 -4.41 -6.38 -16.82
CA GLY A 86 -3.42 -7.03 -15.94
C GLY A 86 -4.02 -7.73 -14.73
N GLY A 87 -5.25 -7.35 -14.35
CA GLY A 87 -6.00 -7.95 -13.25
C GLY A 87 -6.74 -9.21 -13.66
N ILE A 88 -7.41 -9.24 -14.82
CA ILE A 88 -8.28 -10.35 -15.23
C ILE A 88 -7.55 -11.38 -16.08
N LEU A 89 -6.69 -10.96 -17.03
CA LEU A 89 -6.04 -11.88 -17.97
C LEU A 89 -5.23 -13.02 -17.30
N PRO A 90 -4.64 -12.87 -16.09
CA PRO A 90 -3.97 -13.99 -15.42
C PRO A 90 -4.88 -15.21 -15.17
N MET A 91 -6.20 -15.02 -15.11
CA MET A 91 -7.18 -16.10 -14.99
C MET A 91 -7.09 -17.12 -16.13
N PHE A 92 -6.63 -16.72 -17.32
CA PHE A 92 -6.64 -17.58 -18.51
C PHE A 92 -5.30 -18.30 -18.76
N THR A 93 -4.35 -18.24 -17.82
CA THR A 93 -3.03 -18.85 -17.99
C THR A 93 -2.53 -19.49 -16.72
N THR A 94 -1.77 -20.58 -16.86
CA THR A 94 -1.05 -21.25 -15.78
C THR A 94 0.46 -20.98 -15.86
N ASN A 95 0.92 -20.26 -16.89
CA ASN A 95 2.33 -19.95 -17.06
C ASN A 95 2.72 -18.77 -16.17
N ILE A 96 3.57 -19.03 -15.16
CA ILE A 96 3.99 -18.03 -14.19
C ILE A 96 4.62 -16.78 -14.83
N THR A 97 5.37 -16.92 -15.93
CA THR A 97 5.99 -15.79 -16.62
C THR A 97 4.94 -14.86 -17.21
N TRP A 98 3.89 -15.42 -17.81
CA TRP A 98 2.76 -14.64 -18.32
C TRP A 98 1.96 -13.99 -17.21
N ILE A 99 1.73 -14.70 -16.10
CA ILE A 99 1.09 -14.12 -14.91
C ILE A 99 1.90 -12.92 -14.44
N LEU A 100 3.21 -13.07 -14.20
CA LEU A 100 4.07 -11.98 -13.74
C LEU A 100 4.09 -10.79 -14.72
N ALA A 101 4.11 -11.03 -16.03
CA ALA A 101 4.03 -9.97 -17.04
C ALA A 101 2.70 -9.19 -16.94
N LEU A 102 1.58 -9.88 -16.76
CA LEU A 102 0.27 -9.25 -16.58
C LEU A 102 0.18 -8.52 -15.23
N ARG A 103 0.86 -9.01 -14.19
CA ARG A 103 0.97 -8.33 -12.90
C ARG A 103 1.82 -7.05 -12.98
N LEU A 104 2.85 -7.02 -13.82
CA LEU A 104 3.59 -5.80 -14.15
C LEU A 104 2.66 -4.77 -14.84
N VAL A 105 1.80 -5.21 -15.76
CA VAL A 105 0.79 -4.37 -16.42
C VAL A 105 -0.19 -3.78 -15.41
N LEU A 106 -0.66 -4.59 -14.44
CA LEU A 106 -1.53 -4.12 -13.36
C LEU A 106 -0.84 -3.02 -12.53
N GLY A 107 0.41 -3.23 -12.12
CA GLY A 107 1.17 -2.23 -11.38
C GLY A 107 1.39 -0.94 -12.15
N ALA A 108 1.65 -1.02 -13.46
CA ALA A 108 1.72 0.15 -14.33
C ALA A 108 0.40 0.93 -14.35
N GLY A 109 -0.73 0.22 -14.47
CA GLY A 109 -2.06 0.81 -14.41
C GLY A 109 -2.33 1.53 -13.10
N LEU A 110 -2.10 0.87 -11.96
CA LEU A 110 -2.25 1.47 -10.62
C LEU A 110 -1.35 2.70 -10.45
N GLY A 111 -0.11 2.64 -10.93
CA GLY A 111 0.84 3.75 -10.83
C GLY A 111 0.43 4.98 -11.62
N MET A 112 -0.21 4.82 -12.78
CA MET A 112 -0.62 5.95 -13.63
C MET A 112 -1.61 6.90 -12.94
N PHE A 113 -2.52 6.38 -12.11
CA PHE A 113 -3.58 7.19 -11.51
C PHE A 113 -3.54 7.31 -9.99
N ASN A 114 -2.57 6.69 -9.31
CA ASN A 114 -2.44 6.81 -7.86
C ASN A 114 -2.25 8.26 -7.39
N SER A 115 -1.29 8.96 -7.99
CA SER A 115 -1.04 10.39 -7.74
C SER A 115 -2.18 11.27 -8.28
N LEU A 116 -2.77 10.89 -9.42
CA LEU A 116 -3.85 11.66 -10.06
C LEU A 116 -5.15 11.62 -9.26
N ALA A 117 -5.42 10.57 -8.49
CA ALA A 117 -6.64 10.49 -7.69
C ALA A 117 -6.73 11.63 -6.65
N VAL A 118 -5.63 11.96 -5.98
CA VAL A 118 -5.56 13.12 -5.06
C VAL A 118 -5.55 14.44 -5.84
N SER A 119 -4.85 14.46 -6.98
CA SER A 119 -4.73 15.64 -7.85
C SER A 119 -6.11 16.08 -8.37
N LEU A 120 -6.92 15.14 -8.89
CA LEU A 120 -8.26 15.41 -9.39
C LEU A 120 -9.20 15.94 -8.29
N ILE A 121 -9.12 15.41 -7.07
CA ILE A 121 -9.89 15.98 -5.94
C ILE A 121 -9.49 17.45 -5.72
N SER A 122 -8.20 17.76 -5.86
CA SER A 122 -7.68 19.11 -5.67
C SER A 122 -8.02 20.06 -6.82
N ASP A 123 -8.25 19.54 -8.03
CA ASP A 123 -8.66 20.35 -9.19
C ASP A 123 -10.13 20.81 -9.10
N PHE A 124 -10.99 20.02 -8.44
CA PHE A 124 -12.43 20.27 -8.41
C PHE A 124 -12.96 20.79 -7.07
N PHE A 125 -12.18 20.69 -6.00
CA PHE A 125 -12.62 21.04 -4.65
C PHE A 125 -11.54 21.78 -3.86
N GLU A 126 -11.97 22.72 -3.02
CA GLU A 126 -11.10 23.56 -2.19
C GLU A 126 -11.50 23.50 -0.71
N GLY A 127 -10.63 24.04 0.16
CA GLY A 127 -10.89 24.19 1.59
C GLY A 127 -11.22 22.88 2.32
N ASP A 128 -12.16 22.94 3.25
CA ASP A 128 -12.57 21.80 4.08
C ASP A 128 -13.17 20.65 3.27
N GLU A 129 -13.85 20.95 2.16
CA GLU A 129 -14.45 19.92 1.31
C GLU A 129 -13.38 19.06 0.63
N ARG A 130 -12.28 19.67 0.19
CA ARG A 130 -11.11 18.95 -0.35
C ARG A 130 -10.51 18.04 0.71
N ALA A 131 -10.28 18.55 1.92
CA ALA A 131 -9.70 17.79 3.01
C ALA A 131 -10.58 16.58 3.38
N GLN A 132 -11.90 16.76 3.44
CA GLN A 132 -12.85 15.68 3.66
C GLN A 132 -12.81 14.62 2.56
N LEU A 133 -12.76 15.02 1.29
CA LEU A 133 -12.71 14.10 0.15
C LEU A 133 -11.41 13.29 0.12
N VAL A 134 -10.27 13.89 0.43
CA VAL A 134 -8.99 13.15 0.58
C VAL A 134 -9.07 12.15 1.74
N GLY A 135 -9.75 12.50 2.84
CA GLY A 135 -10.06 11.57 3.93
C GLY A 135 -10.91 10.39 3.47
N PHE A 136 -12.01 10.66 2.76
CA PHE A 136 -12.87 9.60 2.20
C PHE A 136 -12.15 8.74 1.16
N GLN A 137 -11.27 9.33 0.36
CA GLN A 137 -10.45 8.60 -0.61
C GLN A 137 -9.63 7.51 0.09
N SER A 138 -9.00 7.82 1.23
CA SER A 138 -8.22 6.86 2.02
C SER A 138 -9.10 5.72 2.57
N ALA A 139 -10.31 6.05 3.02
CA ALA A 139 -11.28 5.06 3.48
C ALA A 139 -11.74 4.13 2.35
N VAL A 140 -12.02 4.69 1.17
CA VAL A 140 -12.44 3.96 -0.02
C VAL A 140 -11.33 3.01 -0.50
N GLN A 141 -10.05 3.40 -0.38
CA GLN A 141 -8.91 2.48 -0.64
C GLN A 141 -8.92 1.26 0.29
N GLY A 142 -9.14 1.49 1.59
CA GLY A 142 -9.23 0.42 2.58
C GLY A 142 -10.41 -0.52 2.31
N LEU A 143 -11.59 0.04 2.02
CA LEU A 143 -12.78 -0.73 1.62
C LEU A 143 -12.53 -1.53 0.34
N GLY A 144 -11.92 -0.90 -0.65
CA GLY A 144 -11.61 -1.52 -1.93
C GLY A 144 -10.67 -2.71 -1.81
N THR A 145 -9.59 -2.56 -1.03
CA THR A 145 -8.66 -3.66 -0.72
C THR A 145 -9.36 -4.79 0.03
N SER A 146 -10.15 -4.46 1.04
CA SER A 146 -10.91 -5.43 1.84
C SER A 146 -11.87 -6.23 0.96
N PHE A 147 -12.65 -5.53 0.12
CA PHE A 147 -13.60 -6.13 -0.79
C PHE A 147 -12.91 -7.01 -1.84
N ALA A 148 -11.86 -6.50 -2.50
CA ALA A 148 -11.12 -7.26 -3.51
C ALA A 148 -10.47 -8.52 -2.91
N THR A 149 -9.89 -8.43 -1.72
CA THR A 149 -9.25 -9.56 -1.02
C THR A 149 -10.28 -10.60 -0.60
N PHE A 150 -11.42 -10.16 -0.08
CA PHE A 150 -12.52 -11.05 0.28
C PHE A 150 -13.04 -11.80 -0.96
N VAL A 151 -13.38 -11.06 -2.03
CA VAL A 151 -13.88 -11.64 -3.28
C VAL A 151 -12.86 -12.59 -3.91
N ALA A 152 -11.58 -12.21 -3.96
CA ALA A 152 -10.51 -13.08 -4.45
C ALA A 152 -10.41 -14.38 -3.64
N GLY A 153 -10.48 -14.30 -2.32
CA GLY A 153 -10.46 -15.47 -1.44
C GLY A 153 -11.68 -16.38 -1.60
N GLN A 154 -12.87 -15.83 -1.83
CA GLN A 154 -14.07 -16.64 -2.09
C GLN A 154 -14.03 -17.30 -3.47
N LEU A 155 -13.59 -16.58 -4.51
CA LEU A 155 -13.47 -17.11 -5.86
C LEU A 155 -12.40 -18.21 -5.97
N ALA A 156 -11.34 -18.10 -5.17
CA ALA A 156 -10.30 -19.12 -5.05
C ALA A 156 -10.83 -20.49 -4.58
N LEU A 157 -12.01 -20.55 -3.96
CA LEU A 157 -12.63 -21.82 -3.57
C LEU A 157 -13.07 -22.67 -4.77
N ILE A 158 -13.30 -22.04 -5.92
CA ILE A 158 -13.68 -22.71 -7.17
C ILE A 158 -12.40 -23.17 -7.87
N ASP A 159 -11.54 -22.21 -8.23
CA ASP A 159 -10.17 -22.41 -8.67
C ASP A 159 -9.39 -21.10 -8.43
N TRP A 160 -8.09 -21.19 -8.18
CA TRP A 160 -7.26 -20.02 -7.89
C TRP A 160 -7.23 -19.01 -9.03
N GLN A 161 -7.41 -19.45 -10.28
CA GLN A 161 -7.49 -18.56 -11.44
C GLN A 161 -8.68 -17.61 -11.36
N PHE A 162 -9.82 -18.04 -10.80
CA PHE A 162 -10.99 -17.17 -10.65
C PHE A 162 -10.76 -16.02 -9.66
N ALA A 163 -9.79 -16.11 -8.76
CA ALA A 163 -9.49 -15.01 -7.83
C ALA A 163 -9.14 -13.70 -8.54
N PHE A 164 -8.56 -13.77 -9.75
CA PHE A 164 -8.25 -12.62 -10.61
C PHE A 164 -9.50 -11.90 -11.13
N LEU A 165 -10.67 -12.55 -11.12
CA LEU A 165 -11.93 -11.92 -11.51
C LEU A 165 -12.38 -10.85 -10.50
N CYS A 166 -11.75 -10.77 -9.31
CA CYS A 166 -11.98 -9.66 -8.37
C CYS A 166 -11.70 -8.28 -9.01
N TYR A 167 -10.80 -8.21 -10.00
CA TYR A 167 -10.50 -6.98 -10.73
C TYR A 167 -11.57 -6.59 -11.76
N ALA A 168 -12.58 -7.43 -12.01
CA ALA A 168 -13.72 -7.09 -12.88
C ALA A 168 -14.52 -5.89 -12.36
N ILE A 169 -14.44 -5.57 -11.07
CA ILE A 169 -15.01 -4.34 -10.48
C ILE A 169 -14.44 -3.06 -11.11
N THR A 170 -13.25 -3.14 -11.72
CA THR A 170 -12.63 -2.02 -12.44
C THR A 170 -13.46 -1.58 -13.64
N LEU A 171 -14.22 -2.48 -14.27
CA LEU A 171 -15.05 -2.17 -15.43
C LEU A 171 -16.18 -1.17 -15.10
N PRO A 172 -17.08 -1.42 -14.12
CA PRO A 172 -18.09 -0.43 -13.74
C PRO A 172 -17.48 0.85 -13.17
N ILE A 173 -16.32 0.78 -12.50
CA ILE A 173 -15.58 1.97 -12.05
C ILE A 173 -15.13 2.83 -13.24
N ALA A 174 -14.54 2.21 -14.27
CA ALA A 174 -14.08 2.89 -15.47
C ALA A 174 -15.25 3.52 -16.25
N LEU A 175 -16.37 2.81 -16.39
CA LEU A 175 -17.57 3.36 -17.03
C LEU A 175 -18.12 4.55 -16.24
N LEU A 176 -18.26 4.42 -14.92
CA LEU A 176 -18.74 5.50 -14.05
C LEU A 176 -17.83 6.74 -14.14
N PHE A 177 -16.51 6.54 -14.05
CA PHE A 177 -15.53 7.62 -14.15
C PHE A 177 -15.58 8.29 -15.52
N PHE A 178 -15.60 7.52 -16.61
CA PHE A 178 -15.66 8.02 -17.97
C PHE A 178 -16.89 8.90 -18.24
N ILE A 179 -18.06 8.45 -17.78
CA ILE A 179 -19.33 9.14 -18.02
C ILE A 179 -19.46 10.40 -17.16
N VAL A 180 -19.05 10.36 -15.89
CA VAL A 180 -19.38 11.39 -14.91
C VAL A 180 -18.27 12.42 -14.73
N VAL A 181 -17.00 12.02 -14.81
CA VAL A 181 -15.86 12.91 -14.52
C VAL A 181 -15.45 13.64 -15.81
N PRO A 182 -15.57 14.98 -15.88
CA PRO A 182 -15.07 15.73 -17.03
C PRO A 182 -13.54 15.82 -16.98
N GLU A 183 -12.93 16.12 -18.13
CA GLU A 183 -11.52 16.52 -18.13
C GLU A 183 -11.43 17.87 -17.38
N PRO A 184 -10.60 17.99 -16.34
CA PRO A 184 -10.39 19.27 -15.68
C PRO A 184 -9.86 20.30 -16.67
N GLU A 185 -10.24 21.57 -16.50
CA GLU A 185 -9.74 22.63 -17.36
C GLU A 185 -8.20 22.62 -17.32
N ARG A 186 -7.58 22.56 -18.50
CA ARG A 186 -6.14 22.71 -18.60
C ARG A 186 -5.82 24.14 -18.18
N ASP A 187 -5.26 24.31 -16.99
CA ASP A 187 -4.63 25.57 -16.66
C ASP A 187 -3.45 25.76 -17.62
N ASN A 188 -3.66 26.55 -18.68
CA ASN A 188 -2.65 26.86 -19.67
C ASN A 188 -1.45 27.60 -19.05
N ASN A 189 -1.56 28.10 -17.81
CA ASN A 189 -0.43 28.65 -17.08
C ASN A 189 0.53 27.57 -16.53
N LEU A 190 0.15 26.29 -16.53
CA LEU A 190 1.04 25.16 -16.20
C LEU A 190 1.88 24.70 -17.41
N LEU A 191 1.60 25.22 -18.63
CA LEU A 191 2.42 25.00 -19.83
C LEU A 191 3.57 26.00 -19.97
N LEU A 192 3.56 27.07 -19.18
CA LEU A 192 4.82 27.65 -18.79
C LEU A 192 5.48 26.56 -17.93
N PRO A 193 6.66 26.00 -18.30
CA PRO A 193 7.51 25.51 -17.22
C PRO A 193 7.52 26.69 -16.26
N SER A 194 7.07 26.51 -15.02
CA SER A 194 7.27 27.54 -14.01
C SER A 194 8.73 27.92 -14.16
N THR A 195 8.97 29.11 -14.71
CA THR A 195 10.30 29.68 -14.92
C THR A 195 10.86 30.12 -13.59
N GLU A 196 10.28 29.66 -12.49
CA GLU A 196 11.06 29.08 -11.42
C GLU A 196 11.53 27.68 -11.80
N THR A 197 12.48 27.63 -12.75
CA THR A 197 13.74 26.94 -12.43
C THR A 197 14.29 27.62 -11.18
N ASP A 198 13.65 27.39 -10.02
CA ASP A 198 14.34 27.61 -8.77
C ASP A 198 15.35 26.48 -8.72
N SER A 199 16.51 26.82 -9.27
CA SER A 199 17.73 26.06 -9.38
C SER A 199 18.31 25.67 -8.02
N ARG A 200 17.52 25.78 -6.94
CA ARG A 200 17.61 24.91 -5.80
C ARG A 200 17.05 23.54 -6.20
N ARG A 201 17.85 22.80 -6.98
CA ARG A 201 17.88 21.34 -6.86
C ARG A 201 18.09 21.05 -5.37
N GLY A 202 17.01 20.95 -4.61
CA GLY A 202 17.03 20.46 -3.25
C GLY A 202 17.54 19.04 -3.35
N GLY A 203 18.86 18.88 -3.18
CA GLY A 203 19.49 17.57 -3.15
C GLY A 203 18.74 16.71 -2.16
N VAL A 204 18.62 15.41 -2.46
CA VAL A 204 17.92 14.50 -1.56
C VAL A 204 18.56 14.62 -0.18
N SER A 205 17.81 15.17 0.78
CA SER A 205 18.35 15.40 2.11
C SER A 205 18.52 14.04 2.80
N LEU A 206 19.60 13.92 3.58
CA LEU A 206 19.88 12.69 4.32
C LEU A 206 18.69 12.19 5.17
N PRO A 207 17.87 13.06 5.81
CA PRO A 207 16.66 12.63 6.50
C PRO A 207 15.59 12.00 5.59
N VAL A 208 15.44 12.48 4.35
CA VAL A 208 14.49 11.92 3.38
C VAL A 208 14.95 10.52 2.93
N LEU A 209 16.25 10.34 2.67
CA LEU A 209 16.81 9.00 2.39
C LEU A 209 16.63 8.06 3.58
N GLY A 210 16.89 8.53 4.80
CA GLY A 210 16.69 7.76 6.02
C GLY A 210 15.24 7.29 6.20
N LEU A 211 14.27 8.18 6.02
CA LEU A 211 12.84 7.83 6.11
C LEU A 211 12.40 6.89 4.97
N SER A 212 12.94 7.05 3.77
CA SER A 212 12.69 6.13 2.65
C SER A 212 13.27 4.74 2.93
N ALA A 213 14.47 4.64 3.50
CA ALA A 213 15.07 3.37 3.91
C ALA A 213 14.26 2.68 5.04
N VAL A 214 13.73 3.47 5.98
CA VAL A 214 12.81 2.96 7.02
C VAL A 214 11.52 2.42 6.40
N LEU A 215 10.93 3.13 5.43
CA LEU A 215 9.76 2.63 4.70
C LEU A 215 10.06 1.38 3.88
N PHE A 216 11.23 1.31 3.24
CA PHE A 216 11.69 0.12 2.53
C PHE A 216 11.71 -1.08 3.48
N MET A 217 12.42 -0.96 4.62
CA MET A 217 12.51 -2.02 5.62
C MET A 217 11.13 -2.41 6.14
N PHE A 218 10.31 -1.42 6.53
CA PHE A 218 8.97 -1.66 7.04
C PHE A 218 8.10 -2.41 6.02
N MET A 219 8.12 -1.99 4.75
CA MET A 219 7.34 -2.61 3.68
C MET A 219 7.84 -4.00 3.29
N THR A 220 9.15 -4.24 3.33
CA THR A 220 9.73 -5.57 3.09
C THR A 220 9.20 -6.59 4.09
N PHE A 221 9.20 -6.27 5.39
CA PHE A 221 8.77 -7.24 6.40
C PHE A 221 7.24 -7.28 6.57
N ILE A 222 6.52 -6.18 6.40
CA ILE A 222 5.05 -6.21 6.48
C ILE A 222 4.44 -7.04 5.35
N MET A 223 5.05 -7.07 4.16
CA MET A 223 4.56 -7.86 3.03
C MET A 223 4.58 -9.36 3.28
N ILE A 224 5.35 -9.84 4.26
CA ILE A 224 5.34 -11.25 4.70
C ILE A 224 3.96 -11.67 5.20
N VAL A 225 3.15 -10.74 5.74
CA VAL A 225 1.75 -11.00 6.08
C VAL A 225 0.96 -11.44 4.85
N TYR A 226 1.19 -10.83 3.69
CA TYR A 226 0.49 -11.20 2.46
C TYR A 226 1.09 -12.44 1.80
N THR A 227 2.41 -12.63 1.84
CA THR A 227 3.05 -13.73 1.09
C THR A 227 3.13 -15.04 1.86
N LYS A 228 3.24 -15.01 3.20
CA LYS A 228 3.50 -16.21 4.04
C LYS A 228 2.30 -16.66 4.89
N THR A 229 1.31 -15.82 5.16
CA THR A 229 0.15 -16.22 6.01
C THR A 229 -0.62 -17.39 5.43
N GLY A 230 -0.88 -17.37 4.12
CA GLY A 230 -1.53 -18.49 3.44
C GLY A 230 -0.72 -19.77 3.52
N ILE A 231 0.60 -19.67 3.32
CA ILE A 231 1.52 -20.80 3.37
C ILE A 231 1.52 -21.43 4.76
N MET A 232 1.67 -20.62 5.82
CA MET A 232 1.65 -21.09 7.20
C MET A 232 0.36 -21.83 7.56
N ILE A 233 -0.80 -21.29 7.15
CA ILE A 233 -2.10 -21.91 7.43
C ILE A 233 -2.23 -23.25 6.70
N SER A 234 -1.70 -23.35 5.49
CA SER A 234 -1.62 -24.60 4.74
C SER A 234 -0.66 -25.60 5.40
N GLU A 235 0.55 -25.18 5.82
CA GLU A 235 1.54 -26.03 6.49
C GLU A 235 1.01 -26.61 7.80
N LYS A 236 0.30 -25.80 8.58
CA LYS A 236 -0.25 -26.20 9.90
C LYS A 236 -1.64 -26.84 9.82
N ASN A 237 -2.18 -27.06 8.63
CA ASN A 237 -3.53 -27.62 8.39
C ASN A 237 -4.63 -26.90 9.19
N MET A 238 -4.52 -25.57 9.33
CA MET A 238 -5.28 -24.82 10.36
C MET A 238 -6.73 -24.49 10.00
N SER A 239 -7.16 -24.51 8.73
CA SER A 239 -8.58 -24.28 8.39
C SER A 239 -8.95 -24.39 6.90
N ASN A 240 -10.28 -24.42 6.68
CA ASN A 240 -11.05 -24.29 5.43
C ASN A 240 -10.60 -23.11 4.54
N ALA A 241 -10.50 -23.32 3.23
CA ALA A 241 -9.86 -22.41 2.25
C ALA A 241 -10.42 -20.97 2.24
N GLY A 242 -11.66 -20.74 2.70
CA GLY A 242 -12.27 -19.41 2.75
C GLY A 242 -11.74 -18.50 3.86
N PHE A 243 -11.06 -19.05 4.89
CA PHE A 243 -10.58 -18.27 6.02
C PHE A 243 -9.44 -17.30 5.64
N LEU A 244 -8.58 -17.66 4.69
CA LEU A 244 -7.44 -16.84 4.28
C LEU A 244 -7.86 -15.46 3.78
N GLY A 245 -8.85 -15.41 2.89
CA GLY A 245 -9.41 -14.15 2.39
C GLY A 245 -10.02 -13.32 3.52
N THR A 246 -10.74 -13.96 4.45
CA THR A 246 -11.35 -13.30 5.61
C THR A 246 -10.30 -12.70 6.55
N ALA A 247 -9.22 -13.43 6.85
CA ALA A 247 -8.14 -12.97 7.73
C ALA A 247 -7.46 -11.69 7.19
N LEU A 248 -7.14 -11.67 5.89
CA LEU A 248 -6.53 -10.50 5.24
C LEU A 248 -7.52 -9.34 5.04
N THR A 249 -8.82 -9.65 4.93
CA THR A 249 -9.88 -8.65 4.96
C THR A 249 -9.94 -7.96 6.33
N LEU A 250 -9.80 -8.71 7.42
CA LEU A 250 -9.75 -8.15 8.78
C LEU A 250 -8.50 -7.28 9.02
N PHE A 251 -7.35 -7.65 8.46
CA PHE A 251 -6.17 -6.77 8.42
C PHE A 251 -6.50 -5.43 7.76
N SER A 252 -7.15 -5.46 6.59
CA SER A 252 -7.47 -4.24 5.83
C SER A 252 -8.52 -3.37 6.54
N LEU A 253 -9.57 -3.98 7.11
CA LEU A 253 -10.61 -3.27 7.87
C LEU A 253 -10.06 -2.64 9.16
N SER A 254 -9.21 -3.36 9.90
CA SER A 254 -8.57 -2.80 11.12
C SER A 254 -7.64 -1.64 10.77
N SER A 255 -6.91 -1.72 9.64
CA SER A 255 -6.11 -0.59 9.14
C SER A 255 -6.98 0.62 8.77
N MET A 256 -8.17 0.41 8.19
CA MET A 256 -9.10 1.48 7.87
C MET A 256 -9.58 2.20 9.14
N VAL A 257 -9.98 1.45 10.17
CA VAL A 257 -10.42 2.00 11.46
C VAL A 257 -9.29 2.80 12.13
N ALA A 258 -8.07 2.24 12.15
CA ALA A 258 -6.90 2.93 12.69
C ALA A 258 -6.55 4.20 11.92
N GLY A 259 -6.69 4.19 10.58
CA GLY A 259 -6.48 5.36 9.73
C GLY A 259 -7.42 6.51 10.05
N PHE A 260 -8.71 6.23 10.28
CA PHE A 260 -9.68 7.24 10.73
C PHE A 260 -9.34 7.82 12.10
N LEU A 261 -8.82 6.98 13.00
CA LEU A 261 -8.45 7.39 14.36
C LEU A 261 -7.05 8.04 14.43
N PHE A 262 -6.26 8.01 13.34
CA PHE A 262 -4.87 8.46 13.33
C PHE A 262 -4.70 9.88 13.88
N GLY A 263 -5.51 10.84 13.45
CA GLY A 263 -5.40 12.22 13.92
C GLY A 263 -5.53 12.34 15.45
N LYS A 264 -6.48 11.61 16.04
CA LYS A 264 -6.67 11.58 17.50
C LYS A 264 -5.52 10.85 18.19
N ILE A 265 -5.12 9.67 17.68
CA ILE A 265 -4.02 8.86 18.23
C ILE A 265 -2.68 9.61 18.16
N TYR A 266 -2.43 10.33 17.08
CA TYR A 266 -1.21 11.11 16.87
C TYR A 266 -1.05 12.21 17.94
N THR A 267 -2.14 12.83 18.40
CA THR A 267 -2.04 13.84 19.46
C THR A 267 -1.59 13.28 20.80
N TRP A 268 -1.91 12.01 21.08
CA TRP A 268 -1.51 11.30 22.29
C TRP A 268 -0.06 10.82 22.23
N PHE A 269 0.33 10.15 21.13
CA PHE A 269 1.65 9.51 21.04
C PHE A 269 2.74 10.40 20.44
N ARG A 270 2.39 11.35 19.55
CA ARG A 270 3.32 12.26 18.86
C ARG A 270 4.58 11.53 18.38
N ASN A 271 5.75 11.83 18.95
CA ASN A 271 7.04 11.25 18.57
C ASN A 271 7.18 9.76 18.91
N PHE A 272 6.36 9.22 19.81
CA PHE A 272 6.36 7.80 20.17
C PHE A 272 5.48 6.95 19.23
N ALA A 273 4.75 7.56 18.29
CA ALA A 273 3.87 6.82 17.39
C ALA A 273 4.60 5.70 16.61
N PRO A 274 5.80 5.91 16.02
CA PRO A 274 6.55 4.85 15.34
C PRO A 274 7.01 3.71 16.26
N PHE A 275 7.32 4.03 17.52
CA PHE A 275 7.67 3.03 18.53
C PHE A 275 6.48 2.13 18.81
N VAL A 276 5.32 2.73 19.11
CA VAL A 276 4.09 1.99 19.43
C VAL A 276 3.63 1.16 18.24
N SER A 277 3.63 1.72 17.03
CA SER A 277 3.24 0.97 15.84
C SER A 277 4.19 -0.20 15.60
N SER A 278 5.51 0.00 15.64
CA SER A 278 6.48 -1.08 15.41
C SER A 278 6.38 -2.17 16.47
N LEU A 279 6.14 -1.81 17.73
CA LEU A 279 5.94 -2.77 18.82
C LEU A 279 4.65 -3.58 18.65
N LEU A 280 3.55 -2.94 18.24
CA LEU A 280 2.30 -3.64 17.92
C LEU A 280 2.48 -4.57 16.72
N THR A 281 3.17 -4.12 15.67
CA THR A 281 3.53 -4.96 14.51
C THR A 281 4.34 -6.17 14.96
N ALA A 282 5.38 -5.98 15.79
CA ALA A 282 6.20 -7.06 16.34
C ALA A 282 5.35 -8.07 17.14
N ALA A 283 4.49 -7.59 18.03
CA ALA A 283 3.58 -8.45 18.81
C ALA A 283 2.65 -9.26 17.92
N GLY A 284 2.11 -8.66 16.86
CA GLY A 284 1.30 -9.36 15.87
C GLY A 284 2.08 -10.46 15.13
N PHE A 285 3.33 -10.20 14.73
CA PHE A 285 4.20 -11.21 14.13
C PHE A 285 4.58 -12.34 15.09
N VAL A 286 4.78 -12.05 16.38
CA VAL A 286 4.97 -13.09 17.41
C VAL A 286 3.71 -13.98 17.51
N LEU A 287 2.53 -13.39 17.48
CA LEU A 287 1.27 -14.16 17.49
C LEU A 287 1.12 -15.04 16.25
N LEU A 288 1.55 -14.59 15.06
CA LEU A 288 1.56 -15.42 13.85
C LEU A 288 2.60 -16.54 13.95
N TRP A 289 3.79 -16.26 14.46
CA TRP A 289 4.82 -17.29 14.66
C TRP A 289 4.31 -18.41 15.59
N LEU A 290 3.71 -18.04 16.72
CA LEU A 290 3.16 -18.97 17.71
C LEU A 290 1.76 -19.50 17.34
N SER A 291 1.17 -19.09 16.22
CA SER A 291 -0.23 -19.38 15.96
C SER A 291 -0.47 -20.87 15.78
N GLN A 292 -1.43 -21.41 16.53
CA GLN A 292 -1.91 -22.79 16.39
C GLN A 292 -3.43 -22.85 16.11
N SER A 293 -4.11 -21.70 16.14
CA SER A 293 -5.54 -21.61 15.83
C SER A 293 -5.88 -20.42 14.92
N VAL A 294 -6.99 -20.56 14.20
CA VAL A 294 -7.65 -19.52 13.38
C VAL A 294 -7.88 -18.24 14.19
N THR A 295 -8.23 -18.38 15.47
CA THR A 295 -8.45 -17.25 16.38
C THR A 295 -7.18 -16.46 16.64
N MET A 296 -6.03 -17.13 16.87
CA MET A 296 -4.75 -16.45 17.04
C MET A 296 -4.35 -15.66 15.78
N VAL A 297 -4.53 -16.26 14.60
CA VAL A 297 -4.28 -15.56 13.34
C VAL A 297 -5.18 -14.33 13.21
N THR A 298 -6.45 -14.45 13.55
CA THR A 298 -7.42 -13.35 13.47
C THR A 298 -7.01 -12.18 14.36
N ILE A 299 -6.64 -12.46 15.62
CA ILE A 299 -6.16 -11.45 16.56
C ILE A 299 -4.89 -10.79 16.03
N ALA A 300 -3.95 -11.57 15.50
CA ALA A 300 -2.73 -11.03 14.90
C ALA A 300 -3.03 -10.10 13.71
N MET A 301 -3.93 -10.48 12.80
CA MET A 301 -4.31 -9.65 11.64
C MET A 301 -4.89 -8.30 12.06
N LEU A 302 -5.73 -8.28 13.10
CA LEU A 302 -6.32 -7.06 13.64
C LEU A 302 -5.24 -6.14 14.25
N ILE A 303 -4.31 -6.70 15.03
CA ILE A 303 -3.22 -5.93 15.65
C ILE A 303 -2.28 -5.35 14.58
N ILE A 304 -1.84 -6.19 13.64
CA ILE A 304 -0.91 -5.76 12.60
C ILE A 304 -1.59 -4.72 11.69
N GLY A 305 -2.84 -4.96 11.27
CA GLY A 305 -3.59 -4.00 10.44
C GLY A 305 -3.77 -2.65 11.13
N PHE A 306 -4.10 -2.64 12.42
CA PHE A 306 -4.17 -1.42 13.21
C PHE A 306 -2.81 -0.70 13.26
N SER A 307 -1.72 -1.43 13.50
CA SER A 307 -0.36 -0.87 13.57
C SER A 307 0.13 -0.27 12.25
N PHE A 308 -0.22 -0.90 11.12
CA PHE A 308 0.17 -0.48 9.77
C PHE A 308 -0.32 0.94 9.47
N ALA A 309 -1.56 1.24 9.81
CA ALA A 309 -2.18 2.56 9.57
C ALA A 309 -1.69 3.67 10.50
N LEU A 310 -0.93 3.35 11.55
CA LEU A 310 -0.26 4.35 12.39
C LEU A 310 1.11 4.75 11.83
N PHE A 311 1.84 3.80 11.25
CA PHE A 311 3.21 4.01 10.80
C PHE A 311 3.30 4.83 9.52
N ILE A 312 2.54 4.46 8.49
CA ILE A 312 2.64 5.08 7.15
C ILE A 312 2.28 6.58 7.19
N PRO A 313 1.12 6.99 7.74
CA PRO A 313 0.77 8.41 7.79
C PRO A 313 1.72 9.24 8.66
N TYR A 314 2.33 8.63 9.69
CA TYR A 314 3.34 9.29 10.51
C TYR A 314 4.58 9.68 9.69
N ILE A 315 5.10 8.77 8.87
CA ILE A 315 6.29 9.04 8.05
C ILE A 315 6.00 10.17 7.06
N PHE A 316 4.87 10.10 6.34
CA PHE A 316 4.48 11.16 5.40
C PHE A 316 4.24 12.51 6.09
N THR A 317 3.60 12.52 7.27
CA THR A 317 3.42 13.75 8.07
C THR A 317 4.75 14.31 8.58
N THR A 318 5.74 13.45 8.85
CA THR A 318 7.06 13.88 9.29
C THR A 318 7.84 14.48 8.12
N LEU A 319 7.76 13.87 6.94
CA LEU A 319 8.37 14.39 5.72
C LEU A 319 7.90 15.82 5.43
N THR A 320 6.60 16.09 5.47
CA THR A 320 6.07 17.44 5.21
C THR A 320 6.48 18.49 6.25
N LYS A 321 6.95 18.07 7.43
CA LYS A 321 7.41 18.99 8.50
C LYS A 321 8.90 19.30 8.44
N ILE A 322 9.73 18.36 7.98
CA ILE A 322 11.19 18.50 8.03
C ILE A 322 11.80 19.01 6.73
N VAL A 323 11.06 18.95 5.62
CA VAL A 323 11.55 19.40 4.32
C VAL A 323 11.20 20.87 4.08
N PRO A 324 12.06 21.63 3.39
CA PRO A 324 11.73 22.99 3.00
C PRO A 324 10.46 23.05 2.15
N LYS A 325 9.71 24.15 2.29
CA LYS A 325 8.55 24.42 1.44
C LYS A 325 8.95 24.36 -0.04
N GLY A 326 8.17 23.64 -0.85
CA GLY A 326 8.43 23.40 -2.27
C GLY A 326 9.13 22.07 -2.58
N SER A 327 9.70 21.38 -1.59
CA SER A 327 10.36 20.07 -1.76
C SER A 327 9.51 18.87 -1.30
N GLU A 328 8.28 19.10 -0.84
CA GLU A 328 7.40 18.08 -0.27
C GLU A 328 7.08 16.98 -1.29
N THR A 329 6.71 17.37 -2.51
CA THR A 329 6.31 16.45 -3.58
C THR A 329 7.41 15.45 -3.90
N ILE A 330 8.64 15.94 -4.14
CA ILE A 330 9.80 15.09 -4.44
C ILE A 330 10.11 14.17 -3.25
N SER A 331 10.04 14.69 -2.03
CA SER A 331 10.33 13.93 -0.82
C SER A 331 9.31 12.79 -0.58
N ILE A 332 8.02 13.08 -0.81
CA ILE A 332 6.94 12.08 -0.78
C ILE A 332 7.16 11.03 -1.86
N SER A 333 7.54 11.43 -3.08
CA SER A 333 7.87 10.48 -4.16
C SER A 333 9.04 9.56 -3.80
N ILE A 334 10.12 10.07 -3.20
CA ILE A 334 11.26 9.26 -2.75
C ILE A 334 10.86 8.28 -1.64
N ALA A 335 9.98 8.69 -0.73
CA ALA A 335 9.42 7.80 0.27
C ALA A 335 8.54 6.70 -0.34
N MET A 336 7.73 7.03 -1.35
CA MET A 336 6.95 6.04 -2.10
C MET A 336 7.84 5.05 -2.86
N VAL A 337 8.99 5.49 -3.38
CA VAL A 337 9.99 4.60 -3.99
C VAL A 337 10.48 3.59 -2.97
N GLY A 338 10.91 4.03 -1.78
CA GLY A 338 11.32 3.13 -0.70
C GLY A 338 10.23 2.13 -0.33
N SER A 339 9.00 2.62 -0.13
CA SER A 339 7.83 1.80 0.19
C SER A 339 7.56 0.70 -0.86
N ASN A 340 7.49 1.07 -2.14
CA ASN A 340 7.16 0.13 -3.22
C ASN A 340 8.31 -0.83 -3.52
N LEU A 341 9.56 -0.36 -3.46
CA LEU A 341 10.73 -1.19 -3.64
C LEU A 341 10.85 -2.21 -2.50
N GLY A 342 10.54 -1.79 -1.26
CA GLY A 342 10.51 -2.68 -0.09
C GLY A 342 9.48 -3.78 -0.26
N ALA A 343 8.27 -3.42 -0.68
CA ALA A 343 7.20 -4.36 -0.98
C ALA A 343 7.61 -5.38 -2.06
N PHE A 344 8.17 -4.91 -3.18
CA PHE A 344 8.68 -5.76 -4.26
C PHE A 344 9.77 -6.73 -3.78
N ALA A 345 10.73 -6.24 -2.99
CA ALA A 345 11.88 -6.99 -2.54
C ALA A 345 11.54 -8.11 -1.53
N SER A 346 10.39 -8.02 -0.85
CA SER A 346 9.97 -8.92 0.24
C SER A 346 10.23 -10.42 -0.02
N PRO A 347 9.72 -11.05 -1.10
CA PRO A 347 9.87 -12.49 -1.30
C PRO A 347 11.33 -12.91 -1.53
N TYR A 348 12.14 -12.02 -2.10
CA TYR A 348 13.55 -12.27 -2.38
C TYR A 348 14.40 -12.11 -1.13
N VAL A 349 14.17 -11.05 -0.35
CA VAL A 349 14.86 -10.82 0.93
C VAL A 349 14.60 -11.98 1.88
N ILE A 350 13.33 -12.38 2.04
CA ILE A 350 13.00 -13.47 2.97
C ILE A 350 13.55 -14.82 2.50
N LYS A 351 13.63 -15.06 1.18
CA LYS A 351 14.29 -16.25 0.63
C LYS A 351 15.76 -16.28 0.99
N VAL A 352 16.48 -15.17 0.81
CA VAL A 352 17.91 -15.08 1.17
C VAL A 352 18.10 -15.36 2.66
N VAL A 353 17.29 -14.72 3.52
CA VAL A 353 17.34 -14.99 4.97
C VAL A 353 17.05 -16.46 5.26
N GLY A 354 16.02 -17.06 4.67
CA GLY A 354 15.70 -18.47 4.87
C GLY A 354 16.83 -19.40 4.43
N THR A 355 17.51 -19.10 3.32
CA THR A 355 18.68 -19.88 2.88
C THR A 355 19.90 -19.75 3.80
N LEU A 356 20.12 -18.57 4.38
CA LEU A 356 21.24 -18.33 5.30
C LEU A 356 21.08 -19.09 6.63
N PHE A 357 19.84 -19.21 7.10
CA PHE A 357 19.52 -19.90 8.36
C PHE A 357 19.07 -21.36 8.18
N GLY A 358 18.95 -21.83 6.93
CA GLY A 358 18.50 -23.19 6.63
C GLY A 358 17.03 -23.47 6.92
N ASP A 359 16.20 -22.43 7.10
CA ASP A 359 14.77 -22.55 7.41
C ASP A 359 13.95 -21.65 6.46
N ALA A 360 13.22 -22.29 5.54
CA ALA A 360 12.38 -21.61 4.56
C ALA A 360 10.89 -21.56 4.97
N SER A 361 10.56 -21.98 6.20
CA SER A 361 9.17 -22.05 6.67
C SER A 361 8.54 -20.67 6.78
N ALA A 362 7.22 -20.62 6.63
CA ALA A 362 6.46 -19.40 6.85
C ALA A 362 6.57 -18.93 8.32
N SER A 363 6.61 -19.87 9.27
CA SER A 363 6.74 -19.58 10.70
C SER A 363 8.07 -18.91 11.03
N PHE A 364 9.18 -19.36 10.45
CA PHE A 364 10.49 -18.70 10.61
C PHE A 364 10.48 -17.28 10.04
N SER A 365 9.79 -17.06 8.92
CA SER A 365 9.66 -15.73 8.33
C SER A 365 8.97 -14.74 9.29
N PHE A 366 7.97 -15.20 10.06
CA PHE A 366 7.31 -14.40 11.08
C PHE A 366 8.20 -14.12 12.30
N LEU A 367 9.00 -15.10 12.71
CA LEU A 367 9.98 -14.91 13.79
C LEU A 367 11.03 -13.84 13.41
N VAL A 368 11.61 -13.94 12.21
CA VAL A 368 12.57 -12.93 11.72
C VAL A 368 11.95 -11.55 11.71
N SER A 369 10.71 -11.45 11.20
CA SER A 369 9.97 -10.18 11.14
C SER A 369 9.72 -9.61 12.54
N SER A 370 9.35 -10.44 13.52
CA SER A 370 9.08 -9.96 14.88
C SER A 370 10.32 -9.41 15.56
N ILE A 371 11.48 -10.07 15.40
CA ILE A 371 12.77 -9.60 15.92
C ILE A 371 13.11 -8.24 15.30
N LEU A 372 12.98 -8.12 13.98
CA LEU A 372 13.32 -6.90 13.27
C LEU A 372 12.40 -5.72 13.62
N PHE A 373 11.09 -5.95 13.75
CA PHE A 373 10.17 -4.92 14.23
C PHE A 373 10.39 -4.55 15.71
N THR A 374 10.84 -5.50 16.54
CA THR A 374 11.24 -5.23 17.92
C THR A 374 12.48 -4.32 17.97
N VAL A 375 13.51 -4.63 17.19
CA VAL A 375 14.71 -3.78 17.06
C VAL A 375 14.34 -2.40 16.53
N ALA A 376 13.51 -2.33 15.48
CA ALA A 376 13.01 -1.07 14.94
C ALA A 376 12.25 -0.25 15.99
N ALA A 377 11.41 -0.89 16.82
CA ALA A 377 10.70 -0.24 17.91
C ALA A 377 11.69 0.42 18.89
N PHE A 378 12.71 -0.31 19.36
CA PHE A 378 13.69 0.25 20.30
C PHE A 378 14.54 1.38 19.68
N ILE A 379 14.87 1.30 18.39
CA ILE A 379 15.51 2.41 17.66
C ILE A 379 14.58 3.64 17.65
N CYS A 380 13.31 3.46 17.29
CA CYS A 380 12.32 4.53 17.31
C CYS A 380 12.12 5.13 18.71
N LEU A 381 12.17 4.31 19.77
CA LEU A 381 12.09 4.76 21.16
C LEU A 381 13.27 5.67 21.50
N GLY A 382 14.49 5.26 21.15
CA GLY A 382 15.70 6.08 21.37
C GLY A 382 15.63 7.42 20.64
N ILE A 383 15.14 7.44 19.40
CA ILE A 383 14.92 8.67 18.62
C ILE A 383 13.84 9.55 19.28
N ALA A 384 12.73 8.96 19.72
CA ALA A 384 11.63 9.67 20.35
C ALA A 384 12.04 10.36 21.66
N ILE A 385 12.84 9.67 22.48
CA ILE A 385 13.38 10.21 23.75
C ILE A 385 14.31 11.40 23.45
N LYS A 386 15.29 11.24 22.55
CA LYS A 386 16.19 12.34 22.16
C LYS A 386 15.44 13.55 21.62
N GLY A 387 14.41 13.32 20.79
CA GLY A 387 13.58 14.39 20.24
C GLY A 387 12.71 15.12 21.27
N LYS A 388 12.37 14.48 22.38
CA LYS A 388 11.67 15.15 23.51
C LYS A 388 12.63 16.03 24.29
N THR A 389 13.79 15.49 24.68
CA THR A 389 14.82 16.22 25.45
C THR A 389 15.30 17.48 24.72
N GLY A 390 15.47 17.44 23.39
CA GLY A 390 15.87 18.62 22.61
C GLY A 390 14.82 19.73 22.56
N ARG A 391 13.51 19.39 22.59
CA ARG A 391 12.43 20.40 22.67
C ARG A 391 12.35 21.04 24.06
N ASP A 392 12.49 20.23 25.10
CA ASP A 392 12.47 20.70 26.48
C ASP A 392 13.66 21.66 26.73
N GLN A 393 14.84 21.38 26.16
CA GLN A 393 16.00 22.28 26.23
C GLN A 393 15.82 23.58 25.44
N ALA A 394 15.22 23.54 24.25
CA ALA A 394 14.95 24.75 23.47
C ALA A 394 13.93 25.67 24.17
N ALA A 395 12.90 25.09 24.80
CA ALA A 395 11.89 25.83 25.55
C ALA A 395 12.45 26.53 26.82
N ILE A 396 13.53 25.99 27.40
CA ILE A 396 14.23 26.61 28.54
C ILE A 396 15.14 27.77 28.11
N LEU A 397 15.63 27.76 26.86
CA LEU A 397 16.50 28.82 26.34
C LEU A 397 15.72 30.02 25.76
N GLU A 398 14.44 29.84 25.44
CA GLU A 398 13.55 30.89 24.90
C GLU A 398 12.68 31.58 25.96
N GLY A 399 12.68 31.10 27.21
CA GLY A 399 11.98 31.70 28.35
C GLY A 399 12.94 32.33 29.34
#